data_AF-A0A2R6EP75-F1
#
_entry.id   AF-A0A2R6EP75-F1
#
_cell.length_a   1.000
_cell.length_b   1.000
_cell.length_c   1.000
_cell.angle_alpha   90.00
_cell.angle_beta   90.00
_cell.angle_gamma   90.00
#
_symmetry.space_group_name_H-M   'P 1'
#
loop_
_entity.id
_entity.type
_entity.pdbx_description
1 polymer ?
#
loop_
_entity_poly.entity_id
_entity_poly.type
_entity_poly.pdbx_seq_one_letter_code
_entity_poly.pdbx_strand_id
1 'polypeptide(L)' 'MEIRLTDRERRLGGFLVAVAALVHLLAPRLLLGLATRAYRLGLAVEFEPAEAAPRRVRLVGVGMAVALAVARRVTD' A
#
# COMPACT_ATOMS: atom_id res chain seq x y z
N MET A 1 -18.07 -17.30 10.24
CA MET A 1 -18.34 -16.83 8.87
C MET A 1 -17.08 -17.04 8.06
N GLU A 2 -16.95 -18.16 7.34
CA GLU A 2 -15.80 -18.38 6.45
C GLU A 2 -15.96 -17.50 5.21
N ILE A 3 -15.13 -16.47 5.08
CA ILE A 3 -15.09 -15.66 3.84
C ILE A 3 -14.35 -16.51 2.80
N ARG A 4 -15.10 -17.23 1.96
CA ARG A 4 -14.54 -17.92 0.80
C ARG A 4 -14.39 -16.95 -0.36
N LEU A 5 -13.16 -16.52 -0.61
CA LEU A 5 -12.80 -15.76 -1.81
C LEU A 5 -12.65 -16.70 -3.00
N THR A 6 -13.28 -16.34 -4.11
CA THR A 6 -13.11 -16.99 -5.42
C THR A 6 -11.69 -16.79 -5.95
N ASP A 7 -11.25 -17.64 -6.89
CA ASP A 7 -9.92 -17.52 -7.50
C ASP A 7 -9.71 -16.18 -8.20
N ARG A 8 -10.78 -15.63 -8.79
CA ARG A 8 -10.76 -14.31 -9.44
C ARG A 8 -10.51 -13.21 -8.40
N GLU A 9 -11.18 -13.26 -7.26
CA GLU A 9 -11.00 -12.30 -6.17
C GLU A 9 -9.60 -12.40 -5.56
N ARG A 10 -9.07 -13.62 -5.38
CA ARG A 10 -7.69 -13.83 -4.90
C ARG A 10 -6.67 -13.25 -5.88
N ARG A 11 -6.83 -13.49 -7.18
CA ARG A 11 -5.95 -12.95 -8.22
C ARG A 11 -6.03 -11.42 -8.29
N LEU A 12 -7.23 -10.87 -8.23
CA LEU A 12 -7.45 -9.43 -8.24
C LEU A 12 -6.85 -8.77 -6.99
N GLY A 13 -7.09 -9.35 -5.81
CA GLY A 13 -6.50 -8.88 -4.55
C GLY A 13 -4.98 -8.89 -4.59
N GLY A 14 -4.37 -10.00 -5.05
CA GLY A 14 -2.92 -10.09 -5.22
C GLY A 14 -2.37 -9.07 -6.22
N PHE A 15 -3.07 -8.82 -7.32
CA PHE A 15 -2.71 -7.79 -8.30
C PHE A 15 -2.76 -6.38 -7.67
N LEU A 16 -3.83 -6.06 -6.96
CA LEU A 16 -3.99 -4.75 -6.30
C LEU A 16 -2.91 -4.52 -5.25
N VAL A 17 -2.56 -5.54 -4.45
CA VAL A 17 -1.47 -5.46 -3.47
C VAL A 17 -0.12 -5.26 -4.17
N ALA A 18 0.13 -5.96 -5.29
CA ALA A 18 1.34 -5.77 -6.07
C ALA A 18 1.45 -4.34 -6.62
N VAL A 19 0.37 -3.81 -7.19
CA VAL A 19 0.31 -2.42 -7.66
C VAL A 19 0.54 -1.44 -6.51
N ALA A 20 -0.11 -1.64 -5.37
CA ALA A 20 0.08 -0.80 -4.19
C ALA A 20 1.53 -0.80 -3.73
N ALA A 21 2.17 -1.98 -3.65
CA ALA A 21 3.59 -2.12 -3.30
C ALA A 21 4.49 -1.32 -4.25
N LEU A 22 4.26 -1.43 -5.57
CA LEU A 22 5.01 -0.67 -6.57
C LEU A 22 4.83 0.84 -6.42
N VAL A 23 3.60 1.31 -6.23
CA VAL A 23 3.31 2.73 -6.03
C VAL A 23 4.04 3.26 -4.78
N HIS A 24 4.09 2.50 -3.69
CA HIS A 24 4.81 2.89 -2.47
C HIS A 24 6.34 2.93 -2.66
N LEU A 25 6.89 2.04 -3.48
CA LEU A 25 8.32 2.02 -3.78
C LEU A 25 8.75 3.15 -4.71
N LEU A 26 8.00 3.36 -5.79
CA LEU A 26 8.37 4.22 -6.91
C LEU A 26 7.91 5.67 -6.73
N ALA A 27 6.77 5.88 -6.09
CA ALA A 27 6.10 7.18 -6.01
C ALA A 27 5.84 7.68 -4.57
N PRO A 28 6.79 7.58 -3.63
CA PRO A 28 6.52 7.93 -2.23
C PRO A 28 6.17 9.40 -2.03
N ARG A 29 6.76 10.32 -2.81
CA ARG A 29 6.44 11.76 -2.72
C ARG A 29 5.03 12.08 -3.24
N LEU A 30 4.57 11.38 -4.27
CA LEU A 30 3.20 11.53 -4.77
C LEU A 30 2.20 11.06 -3.72
N LEU A 31 2.47 9.93 -3.07
CA LEU A 31 1.64 9.43 -1.97
C LEU A 31 1.57 10.42 -0.80
N LEU A 32 2.71 11.00 -0.39
CA LEU A 32 2.73 11.99 0.67
C LEU A 32 1.94 13.25 0.28
N GLY A 33 2.07 13.75 -0.95
CA GLY A 33 1.29 14.89 -1.42
C GLY A 33 -0.22 14.60 -1.51
N LEU A 34 -0.60 13.38 -1.88
CA LEU A 34 -1.99 12.94 -1.82
C LEU A 34 -2.48 12.85 -0.38
N ALA A 35 -1.67 12.33 0.55
CA ALA A 35 -1.99 12.30 1.97
C ALA A 35 -2.19 13.71 2.53
N THR A 36 -1.29 14.66 2.26
CA THR A 36 -1.47 16.06 2.69
C THR A 36 -2.81 16.62 2.22
N ARG A 37 -3.16 16.43 0.94
CA ARG A 37 -4.45 16.88 0.40
C ARG A 37 -5.64 16.16 1.05
N ALA A 38 -5.57 14.85 1.19
CA ALA A 38 -6.66 14.03 1.72
C ALA A 38 -6.93 14.35 3.20
N TYR A 39 -5.88 14.53 4.01
CA TYR A 39 -6.00 14.91 5.41
C TYR A 39 -6.58 16.32 5.55
N ARG A 40 -6.12 17.27 4.73
CA ARG A 40 -6.67 18.63 4.75
C ARG A 40 -8.13 18.67 4.34
N LEU A 41 -8.53 17.96 3.27
CA LEU A 41 -9.89 18.00 2.74
C LEU A 41 -10.88 17.15 3.54
N GLY A 42 -10.47 15.95 3.95
CA GLY A 42 -11.35 14.99 4.62
C GLY A 42 -11.41 15.17 6.14
N LEU A 43 -10.32 15.66 6.75
CA LEU A 43 -10.18 15.74 8.21
C LEU A 43 -9.92 17.16 8.72
N ALA A 44 -9.74 18.15 7.84
CA ALA A 44 -9.36 19.52 8.20
C ALA A 44 -8.08 19.59 9.07
N VAL A 45 -7.14 18.68 8.84
CA VAL A 45 -5.84 18.62 9.53
C VAL A 45 -4.71 18.90 8.55
N GLU A 46 -3.74 19.72 8.94
CA GLU A 46 -2.51 19.93 8.18
C GLU A 46 -1.53 18.77 8.45
N PHE A 47 -1.13 18.07 7.39
CA PHE A 47 -0.20 16.96 7.48
C PHE A 47 1.16 17.37 6.92
N GLU A 48 2.12 17.54 7.82
CA GLU A 48 3.52 17.87 7.49
C GLU A 48 4.38 16.59 7.54
N PRO A 49 4.81 16.05 6.40
CA PRO A 49 5.62 14.84 6.38
C PRO A 49 7.06 15.11 6.84
N ALA A 50 7.53 14.33 7.82
CA ALA A 50 8.93 14.38 8.26
C ALA A 50 9.90 14.09 7.10
N GLU A 51 11.14 14.57 7.17
CA GLU A 51 12.16 14.37 6.12
C GLU A 51 12.39 12.90 5.77
N ALA A 52 12.31 12.01 6.76
CA ALA A 52 12.47 10.57 6.57
C ALA A 52 11.21 9.86 6.03
N ALA A 53 10.08 10.56 5.87
CA ALA A 53 8.81 9.98 5.45
C ALA A 53 8.88 9.25 4.09
N PRO A 54 9.54 9.76 3.04
CA PRO A 54 9.64 9.04 1.77
C PRO A 54 10.33 7.67 1.91
N ARG A 55 11.34 7.57 2.77
CA ARG A 55 12.03 6.31 3.06
C ARG A 55 11.09 5.32 3.77
N ARG A 56 10.31 5.80 4.73
CA ARG A 56 9.32 4.99 5.44
C ARG A 56 8.22 4.48 4.51
N VAL A 57 7.70 5.32 3.60
CA VAL A 57 6.72 4.92 2.59
C VAL A 57 7.27 3.81 1.69
N ARG A 58 8.55 3.90 1.28
CA ARG A 58 9.21 2.82 0.53
C ARG A 58 9.31 1.52 1.34
N LEU A 59 9.62 1.60 2.63
CA LEU A 59 9.66 0.41 3.50
C LEU A 59 8.30 -0.26 3.61
N VAL A 60 7.19 0.51 3.63
CA VAL A 60 5.84 -0.05 3.55
C VAL A 60 5.64 -0.79 2.22
N GLY A 61 6.12 -0.21 1.11
CA GLY A 61 6.19 -0.87 -0.20
C GLY A 61 6.90 -2.23 -0.17
N VAL A 62 8.09 -2.28 0.44
CA VAL A 62 8.85 -3.53 0.64
C VAL A 62 8.05 -4.53 1.48
N GLY A 63 7.48 -4.09 2.60
CA GLY A 63 6.69 -4.95 3.49
C GLY A 63 5.50 -5.58 2.79
N MET A 64 4.77 -4.81 1.97
CA MET A 64 3.67 -5.35 1.15
C MET A 64 4.14 -6.38 0.13
N ALA A 65 5.26 -6.13 -0.55
CA ALA A 65 5.82 -7.08 -1.51
C ALA A 65 6.23 -8.41 -0.84
N VAL A 66 6.87 -8.33 0.33
CA VAL A 66 7.23 -9.51 1.12
C VAL A 66 5.98 -10.26 1.58
N ALA A 67 4.98 -9.56 2.12
CA ALA A 67 3.74 -10.18 2.57
C ALA A 67 3.00 -10.88 1.42
N LEU A 68 2.93 -10.26 0.24
CA LEU A 68 2.34 -10.87 -0.95
C LEU A 68 3.11 -12.11 -1.40
N ALA A 69 4.45 -12.07 -1.39
CA ALA A 69 5.28 -13.21 -1.75
C ALA A 69 5.08 -14.38 -0.78
N VAL A 70 5.04 -14.11 0.53
CA VAL A 70 4.76 -15.12 1.56
C VAL A 70 3.35 -15.69 1.38
N ALA A 71 2.35 -14.84 1.17
CA ALA A 71 0.97 -15.29 0.97
C ALA A 71 0.85 -16.24 -0.23
N ARG A 72 1.48 -15.91 -1.36
CA ARG A 72 1.52 -16.79 -2.54
C ARG A 72 2.17 -18.13 -2.22
N ARG A 73 3.31 -18.12 -1.53
CA ARG A 73 4.03 -19.33 -1.13
C ARG A 73 3.24 -20.27 -0.20
N VAL A 74 2.32 -19.74 0.59
CA VAL A 74 1.49 -20.54 1.52
C VAL A 74 0.21 -21.05 0.84
N THR A 75 -0.25 -20.37 -0.22
CA THR A 75 -1.47 -20.74 -0.94
C THR A 75 -1.22 -21.56 -2.21
N ASP A 76 0.01 -21.58 -2.70
CA ASP A 76 0.50 -22.48 -3.76
C ASP A 76 0.76 -23.89 -3.20
#